data_AF-X0RVA7-F1
#
_entry.id   AF-X0RVA7-F1
#
_cell.length_a   1.000
_cell.length_b   1.000
_cell.length_c   1.000
_cell.angle_alpha   90.00
_cell.angle_beta   90.00
_cell.angle_gamma   90.00
#
_symmetry.space_group_name_H-M   'P 1'
#
loop_
_entity.id
_entity.type
_entity.pdbx_description
1 polymer ?
#
loop_
_entity_poly.entity_id
_entity_poly.type
_entity_poly.pdbx_seq_one_letter_code
_entity_poly.pdbx_strand_id
1 'polypeptide(L)'
;AHMRVTYKCGLLAFSEAICLDHSGDIRYKAKHWVNYRWLGKAEEKPKNVADLVKKTEQLLVPKSIHVDSSGKYTNILDSRF
;
A
#
# COMPACT_ATOMS: atom_id res chain seq x y z
N ALA A 1 -0.45 10.05 -10.66
CA ALA A 1 -1.57 9.09 -10.55
C ALA A 1 -1.60 8.51 -9.13
N HIS A 2 -2.57 7.65 -8.82
CA HIS A 2 -2.63 6.90 -7.57
C HIS A 2 -3.13 5.47 -7.79
N MET A 3 -2.73 4.54 -6.93
CA MET A 3 -3.22 3.17 -6.89
C MET A 3 -4.08 2.98 -5.64
N ARG A 4 -5.30 2.47 -5.79
CA ARG A 4 -6.15 2.10 -4.66
C ARG A 4 -5.91 0.65 -4.28
N VAL A 5 -5.53 0.41 -3.03
CA VAL A 5 -5.41 -0.93 -2.46
C VAL A 5 -6.66 -1.21 -1.64
N THR A 6 -7.25 -2.39 -1.80
CA THR A 6 -8.44 -2.81 -1.04
C THR A 6 -8.15 -4.10 -0.30
N TYR A 7 -8.29 -4.07 1.02
CA TYR A 7 -8.17 -5.20 1.91
C TYR A 7 -9.56 -5.75 2.20
N LYS A 8 -9.79 -7.03 1.85
CA LYS A 8 -11.05 -7.73 2.13
C LYS A 8 -10.88 -8.54 3.41
N CYS A 9 -11.64 -8.20 4.43
CA CYS A 9 -11.61 -8.82 5.76
C CYS A 9 -13.00 -9.41 6.07
N GLY A 10 -13.33 -10.53 5.41
CA GLY A 10 -14.66 -11.12 5.47
C GLY A 10 -15.70 -10.21 4.81
N LEU A 11 -16.70 -9.76 5.59
CA LEU A 11 -17.74 -8.84 5.12
C LEU A 11 -17.28 -7.37 5.06
N LEU A 12 -16.16 -7.05 5.67
CA LEU A 12 -15.62 -5.70 5.70
C LEU A 12 -14.57 -5.51 4.60
N ALA A 13 -14.52 -4.30 4.06
CA ALA A 13 -13.48 -3.88 3.13
C ALA A 13 -12.90 -2.54 3.54
N PHE A 14 -11.57 -2.45 3.54
CA PHE A 14 -10.84 -1.22 3.86
C PHE A 14 -9.93 -0.85 2.69
N SER A 15 -9.73 0.45 2.47
CA SER A 15 -8.93 0.93 1.34
C SER A 15 -7.96 2.02 1.75
N GLU A 16 -6.80 2.02 1.09
CA GLU A 16 -5.83 3.11 1.15
C GLU A 16 -5.33 3.46 -0.26
N ALA A 17 -4.82 4.68 -0.43
CA ALA A 17 -4.30 5.17 -1.70
C ALA A 17 -2.77 5.30 -1.66
N ILE A 18 -2.11 4.74 -2.68
CA ILE A 18 -0.65 4.75 -2.83
C ILE A 18 -0.26 5.67 -3.98
N CYS A 19 0.45 6.74 -3.65
CA CYS A 19 0.74 7.86 -4.57
C CYS A 19 2.26 8.07 -4.74
N LEU A 20 2.92 7.23 -5.54
CA LEU A 20 4.36 7.34 -5.81
C LEU A 20 4.74 8.55 -6.69
N ASP A 21 3.78 9.07 -7.47
CA ASP A 21 4.00 10.16 -8.43
C ASP A 21 3.88 11.55 -7.79
N HIS A 22 3.53 11.63 -6.51
CA HIS A 22 3.43 12.89 -5.77
C HIS A 22 4.80 13.30 -5.21
N SER A 23 4.92 14.52 -4.68
CA SER A 23 6.08 14.99 -3.90
C SER A 23 5.80 14.98 -2.39
N GLY A 24 6.83 15.21 -1.58
CA GLY A 24 6.69 15.37 -0.11
C GLY A 24 6.24 14.12 0.63
N ASP A 25 5.52 14.33 1.74
CA ASP A 25 5.16 13.30 2.71
C ASP A 25 4.29 12.19 2.13
N ILE A 26 3.42 12.52 1.18
CA ILE A 26 2.56 11.54 0.48
C ILE A 26 3.44 10.52 -0.26
N ARG A 27 4.48 10.99 -0.97
CA ARG A 27 5.42 10.12 -1.66
C ARG A 27 6.23 9.28 -0.68
N TYR A 28 6.66 9.89 0.43
CA TYR A 28 7.42 9.21 1.46
C TYR A 28 6.62 8.04 2.06
N LYS A 29 5.35 8.27 2.44
CA LYS A 29 4.44 7.23 2.92
C LYS A 29 4.23 6.13 1.88
N ALA A 30 3.99 6.48 0.62
CA ALA A 30 3.83 5.51 -0.46
C ALA A 30 5.11 4.65 -0.66
N LYS A 31 6.30 5.26 -0.62
CA LYS A 31 7.57 4.52 -0.69
C LYS A 31 7.77 3.59 0.50
N HIS A 32 7.44 4.04 1.71
CA HIS A 32 7.50 3.21 2.90
C HIS A 32 6.57 2.00 2.78
N TRP A 33 5.33 2.23 2.34
CA TRP A 33 4.35 1.18 2.09
C TRP A 33 4.86 0.13 1.10
N VAL A 34 5.43 0.56 -0.03
CA VAL A 34 6.03 -0.36 -1.03
C VAL A 34 7.20 -1.12 -0.44
N ASN A 35 8.13 -0.43 0.24
CA ASN A 35 9.32 -1.04 0.82
C ASN A 35 8.97 -2.14 1.82
N TYR A 36 7.95 -1.93 2.64
CA TYR A 36 7.54 -2.88 3.66
C TYR A 36 6.90 -4.16 3.08
N ARG A 37 6.35 -4.07 1.86
CA ARG A 37 5.66 -5.17 1.16
C ARG A 37 6.49 -5.84 0.08
N TRP A 38 7.62 -5.27 -0.34
CA TRP A 38 8.34 -5.71 -1.53
C TRP A 38 9.07 -7.04 -1.30
N LEU A 39 8.67 -8.09 -2.02
CA LEU A 39 9.37 -9.39 -2.05
C LEU A 39 10.54 -9.42 -3.02
N GLY A 40 10.46 -8.66 -4.11
CA GLY A 40 11.38 -8.69 -5.25
C GLY A 40 12.78 -8.18 -4.90
N LYS A 41 13.53 -8.89 -4.04
CA LYS A 41 14.89 -8.52 -3.62
C LYS A 41 15.87 -8.37 -4.78
N ALA A 42 15.61 -9.05 -5.91
CA ALA A 42 16.41 -8.97 -7.13
C ALA A 42 15.85 -7.99 -8.18
N GLU A 43 14.59 -7.56 -8.06
CA GLU A 43 13.96 -6.65 -9.01
C GLU A 43 13.97 -5.20 -8.51
N GLU A 44 14.17 -4.25 -9.43
CA GLU A 44 14.06 -2.84 -9.09
C GLU A 44 12.68 -2.49 -8.55
N LYS A 45 12.67 -1.82 -7.40
CA LYS A 45 11.46 -1.25 -6.80
C LYS A 45 10.80 -0.23 -7.75
N PRO A 46 9.47 -0.15 -7.77
CA PRO A 46 8.75 0.74 -8.66
C PRO A 46 9.01 2.20 -8.30
N LYS A 47 9.21 3.04 -9.32
CA LYS A 47 9.56 4.46 -9.16
C LYS A 47 8.33 5.38 -9.25
N ASN A 48 7.27 4.88 -9.87
CA ASN A 48 6.01 5.57 -10.13
C ASN A 48 4.84 4.58 -9.98
N VAL A 49 3.61 5.09 -10.03
CA VAL A 49 2.40 4.27 -9.85
C VAL A 49 2.19 3.28 -11.00
N ALA A 50 2.49 3.67 -12.24
CA ALA A 50 2.32 2.79 -13.40
C ALA A 50 3.21 1.54 -13.32
N ASP A 51 4.45 1.69 -12.87
CA ASP A 51 5.38 0.59 -12.64
C ASP A 51 4.93 -0.29 -11.47
N LEU A 52 4.39 0.31 -10.41
CA LEU A 52 3.88 -0.43 -9.25
C LEU A 52 2.70 -1.33 -9.64
N VAL A 53 1.77 -0.83 -10.46
CA VAL A 53 0.63 -1.61 -10.95
C VAL A 53 1.08 -2.80 -11.80
N LYS A 54 2.15 -2.67 -12.58
CA LYS A 54 2.70 -3.78 -13.39
C LYS A 54 3.38 -4.86 -12.55
N LYS A 55 3.77 -4.56 -11.32
CA LYS A 55 4.56 -5.45 -10.45
C LYS A 55 3.80 -5.81 -9.16
N THR A 56 2.47 -5.81 -9.18
CA THR A 56 1.67 -6.10 -7.98
C THR A 56 1.93 -7.48 -7.41
N GLU A 57 2.30 -8.45 -8.25
CA GLU A 57 2.65 -9.82 -7.84
C GLU A 57 3.91 -9.89 -6.96
N GLN A 58 4.75 -8.85 -6.97
CA GLN A 58 5.94 -8.74 -6.14
C GLN A 58 5.64 -8.20 -4.72
N LEU A 59 4.38 -7.92 -4.40
CA LEU A 59 3.95 -7.39 -3.11
C LEU A 59 3.43 -8.51 -2.19
N LEU A 60 3.89 -8.52 -0.95
CA LEU A 60 3.31 -9.33 0.10
C LEU A 60 1.85 -8.96 0.35
N VAL A 61 1.03 -9.99 0.54
CA VAL A 61 -0.33 -9.87 1.05
C VAL A 61 -0.29 -10.05 2.57
N PRO A 62 -0.76 -9.08 3.37
CA PRO A 62 -0.75 -9.21 4.82
C PRO A 62 -1.79 -10.23 5.30
N LYS A 63 -1.47 -10.93 6.39
CA LYS A 63 -2.39 -11.80 7.14
C LYS A 63 -3.40 -11.01 7.97
N SER A 64 -3.00 -9.82 8.45
CA SER A 64 -3.88 -8.93 9.22
C SER A 64 -3.46 -7.47 9.05
N ILE A 65 -4.42 -6.56 9.20
CA ILE A 65 -4.20 -5.10 9.20
C ILE A 65 -4.72 -4.48 10.48
N HIS A 66 -4.03 -3.45 11.00
CA HIS A 66 -4.50 -2.64 12.11
C HIS A 66 -5.18 -1.39 11.54
N VAL A 67 -6.43 -1.17 11.94
CA VAL A 67 -7.31 -0.18 11.34
C VAL A 67 -7.84 0.76 12.43
N ASP A 68 -7.63 2.05 12.25
CA ASP A 68 -8.31 3.09 13.01
C ASP A 68 -9.55 3.58 12.23
N SER A 69 -10.72 3.42 12.84
CA SER A 69 -12.02 3.79 12.29
C SER A 69 -12.72 4.89 13.10
N SER A 70 -12.02 5.52 14.04
CA SER A 70 -12.58 6.58 14.90
C SER A 70 -12.89 7.87 14.12
N GLY A 71 -12.18 8.13 13.02
CA GLY A 71 -12.34 9.31 12.19
C GLY A 71 -13.38 9.15 11.07
N LYS A 72 -13.61 10.25 10.34
CA LYS A 72 -14.47 10.27 9.13
C LYS A 72 -14.00 9.29 8.05
N TYR A 73 -12.69 9.06 7.98
CA TYR A 73 -12.06 8.13 7.04
C TYR A 73 -11.27 7.10 7.81
N THR A 74 -11.38 5.86 7.35
CA THR A 74 -10.63 4.75 7.91
C THR A 74 -9.16 4.86 7.57
N ASN A 75 -8.29 4.74 8.58
CA ASN A 75 -6.85 4.76 8.43
C ASN A 75 -6.28 3.36 8.68
N ILE A 76 -5.45 2.89 7.75
CA ILE A 76 -4.68 1.66 7.94
C ILE A 76 -3.36 2.07 8.59
N LEU A 77 -3.18 1.66 9.84
CA LEU A 77 -2.05 2.06 10.67
C LEU A 77 -0.87 1.11 10.54
N ASP A 78 -1.15 -0.20 10.43
CA ASP A 78 -0.12 -1.24 10.36
C ASP A 78 -0.60 -2.48 9.60
N SER A 79 0.34 -3.34 9.19
CA SER A 79 0.06 -4.56 8.44
C SER A 79 1.04 -5.66 8.82
N ARG A 80 0.54 -6.87 9.11
CA ARG A 80 1.35 -8.01 9.51
C ARG A 80 1.32 -9.09 8.42
N PHE A 81 2.48 -9.59 8.03
CA PHE A 81 2.67 -10.58 6.97
C PHE A 81 2.91 -12.00 7.50
#